data_AF-A0A1Q9PGH3-F1
#
_entry.id   AF-A0A1Q9PGH3-F1
#
_cell.length_a   1.000
_cell.length_b   1.000
_cell.length_c   1.000
_cell.angle_alpha   90.00
_cell.angle_beta   90.00
_cell.angle_gamma   90.00
#
_symmetry.space_group_name_H-M   'P 1'
#
loop_
_entity.id
_entity.type
_entity.pdbx_description
1 polymer ?
#
loop_
_entity_poly.entity_id
_entity_poly.type
_entity_poly.pdbx_seq_one_letter_code
_entity_poly.pdbx_strand_id
1 'polypeptide(L)'
;MKFVLNLVIFLSFVAVFLTGCTGNGVKLTDGDKHVTQEMDEVISNYIVNKYAASYYDTDKQFEVHKVYGTSNVNGVISVYMWSYYGGFNKSTGLENQSGHSLPAVIRLEKKVDTYSVIEYIEPEDGSLYQSSLKKMFPKKYVKLAQQDSGNIKDLQKEMDQKVKQWLEEE
;
A
#
# COMPACT_ATOMS: atom_id res chain seq x y z
N MET A 1 31.18 -65.28 45.43
CA MET A 1 31.68 -63.96 45.02
C MET A 1 30.91 -63.55 43.77
N LYS A 2 29.92 -62.63 43.88
CA LYS A 2 29.06 -62.22 42.76
C LYS A 2 29.60 -60.93 42.15
N PHE A 3 29.68 -60.92 40.83
CA PHE A 3 30.26 -59.91 39.96
C PHE A 3 29.16 -58.91 39.52
N VAL A 4 29.48 -57.60 39.57
CA VAL A 4 28.99 -56.47 38.73
C VAL A 4 27.48 -56.14 38.78
N LEU A 5 26.97 -54.92 38.55
CA LEU A 5 27.43 -53.74 37.82
C LEU A 5 26.61 -52.53 38.28
N ASN A 6 27.28 -51.38 38.47
CA ASN A 6 26.67 -50.09 38.81
C ASN A 6 25.64 -49.66 37.74
N LEU A 7 24.46 -49.24 38.18
CA LEU A 7 23.51 -48.51 37.34
C LEU A 7 23.42 -47.06 37.82
N VAL A 8 24.27 -46.20 37.26
CA VAL A 8 24.16 -44.74 37.39
C VAL A 8 23.15 -44.28 36.34
N ILE A 9 21.95 -43.91 36.77
CA ILE A 9 20.92 -43.34 35.89
C ILE A 9 21.28 -41.87 35.67
N PHE A 10 21.99 -41.58 34.58
CA PHE A 10 22.29 -40.22 34.13
C PHE A 10 21.05 -39.69 33.39
N LEU A 11 20.24 -38.88 34.09
CA LEU A 11 19.09 -38.18 33.52
C LEU A 11 19.62 -37.15 32.51
N SER A 12 19.60 -37.49 31.23
CA SER A 12 19.93 -36.59 30.13
C SER A 12 18.77 -35.61 29.93
N PHE A 13 18.91 -34.43 30.54
CA PHE A 13 18.14 -33.25 30.14
C PHE A 13 18.54 -32.88 28.72
N VAL A 14 17.83 -33.42 27.73
CA VAL A 14 17.91 -32.95 26.35
C VAL A 14 17.22 -31.58 26.32
N ALA A 15 18.00 -30.52 26.53
CA ALA A 15 17.59 -29.17 26.22
C ALA A 15 17.42 -29.07 24.70
N VAL A 16 16.19 -29.28 24.22
CA VAL A 16 15.80 -28.94 22.86
C VAL A 16 15.88 -27.41 22.76
N PHE A 17 17.03 -26.91 22.32
CA PHE A 17 17.12 -25.56 21.79
C PHE A 17 16.25 -25.52 20.54
N LEU A 18 15.00 -25.10 20.72
CA LEU A 18 14.19 -24.56 19.63
C LEU A 18 14.94 -23.34 19.11
N THR A 19 15.80 -23.56 18.11
CA THR A 19 16.29 -22.48 17.27
C THR A 19 15.08 -21.91 16.57
N GLY A 20 14.51 -20.87 17.16
CA GLY A 20 13.51 -20.06 16.52
C GLY A 20 14.10 -19.58 15.20
N CYS A 21 13.57 -20.10 14.08
CA CYS A 21 13.80 -19.51 12.79
C CYS A 21 13.45 -18.02 12.94
N THR A 22 14.47 -17.16 12.88
CA THR A 22 14.28 -15.73 12.69
C THR A 22 13.44 -15.58 11.44
N GLY A 23 12.15 -15.32 11.62
CA GLY A 23 11.25 -15.04 10.51
C GLY A 23 11.90 -13.93 9.70
N ASN A 24 12.14 -14.19 8.41
CA ASN A 24 12.58 -13.16 7.47
C ASN A 24 11.53 -12.04 7.52
N GLY A 25 11.77 -11.03 8.35
CA GLY A 25 10.91 -9.87 8.46
C GLY A 25 10.82 -9.23 7.08
N VAL A 26 9.60 -8.91 6.65
CA VAL A 26 9.38 -8.21 5.38
C VAL A 26 10.26 -6.97 5.37
N LYS A 27 11.22 -6.91 4.43
CA LYS A 27 12.11 -5.76 4.30
C LYS A 27 11.30 -4.61 3.71
N LEU A 28 11.10 -3.58 4.52
CA LEU A 28 10.40 -2.36 4.14
C LEU A 28 11.42 -1.34 3.62
N THR A 29 11.08 -0.65 2.54
CA THR A 29 11.79 0.55 2.10
C THR A 29 10.89 1.77 2.24
N ASP A 30 11.40 2.82 2.90
CA ASP A 30 10.62 4.03 3.19
C ASP A 30 10.59 5.03 2.03
N GLY A 31 9.44 5.68 1.89
CA GLY A 31 9.15 6.65 0.85
C GLY A 31 8.99 6.03 -0.54
N ASP A 32 9.03 6.90 -1.53
CA ASP A 32 8.82 6.64 -2.95
C ASP A 32 10.10 6.26 -3.72
N LYS A 33 11.27 6.21 -3.07
CA LYS A 33 12.59 6.02 -3.74
C LYS A 33 12.69 4.82 -4.70
N HIS A 34 11.84 3.81 -4.52
CA HIS A 34 11.79 2.60 -5.37
C HIS A 34 10.52 2.50 -6.23
N VAL A 35 9.66 3.50 -6.18
CA VAL A 35 8.52 3.64 -7.09
C VAL A 35 9.03 4.40 -8.30
N THR A 36 9.11 3.70 -9.44
CA THR A 36 9.49 4.32 -10.71
C THR A 36 8.32 5.13 -11.26
N GLN A 37 8.58 6.05 -12.18
CA GLN A 37 7.53 6.76 -12.91
C GLN A 37 6.55 5.78 -13.59
N GLU A 38 7.06 4.69 -14.15
CA GLU A 38 6.22 3.66 -14.75
C GLU A 38 5.25 3.01 -13.74
N MET A 39 5.73 2.75 -12.51
CA MET A 39 4.86 2.23 -11.45
C MET A 39 3.82 3.27 -11.04
N ASP A 40 4.22 4.54 -10.88
CA ASP A 40 3.33 5.66 -10.55
C ASP A 40 2.18 5.79 -11.57
N GLU A 41 2.52 5.72 -12.86
CA GLU A 41 1.55 5.76 -13.97
C GLU A 41 0.64 4.52 -13.97
N VAL A 42 1.18 3.32 -13.79
CA VAL A 42 0.39 2.07 -13.70
C VAL A 42 -0.59 2.11 -12.54
N ILE A 43 -0.16 2.62 -11.37
CA ILE A 43 -1.00 2.77 -10.18
C ILE A 43 -2.12 3.77 -10.45
N SER A 44 -1.78 4.98 -10.90
CA SER A 44 -2.75 6.05 -11.16
C SER A 44 -3.80 5.59 -12.18
N ASN A 45 -3.35 5.02 -13.30
CA ASN A 45 -4.24 4.53 -14.36
C ASN A 45 -5.15 3.41 -13.87
N TYR A 46 -4.63 2.48 -13.05
CA TYR A 46 -5.45 1.41 -12.49
C TYR A 46 -6.57 1.96 -11.61
N ILE A 47 -6.28 2.91 -10.72
CA ILE A 47 -7.27 3.48 -9.80
C ILE A 47 -8.31 4.29 -10.57
N VAL A 48 -7.88 5.11 -11.54
CA VAL A 48 -8.81 5.85 -12.41
C VAL A 48 -9.76 4.89 -13.14
N ASN A 49 -9.22 3.83 -13.76
CA ASN A 49 -10.02 2.84 -14.48
C ASN A 49 -10.96 2.05 -13.56
N LYS A 50 -10.51 1.69 -12.36
CA LYS A 50 -11.32 0.99 -11.35
C LYS A 50 -12.59 1.77 -11.00
N TYR A 51 -12.48 3.10 -10.96
CA TYR A 51 -13.56 3.99 -10.51
C TYR A 51 -14.28 4.75 -11.63
N ALA A 52 -13.89 4.55 -12.89
CA ALA A 52 -14.43 5.28 -14.04
C ALA A 52 -15.98 5.27 -14.15
N ALA A 53 -16.63 4.20 -13.67
CA ALA A 53 -18.09 4.07 -13.68
C ALA A 53 -18.75 4.22 -12.29
N SER A 54 -17.99 4.57 -11.25
CA SER A 54 -18.47 4.58 -9.86
C SER A 54 -19.02 5.93 -9.39
N TYR A 55 -18.74 7.01 -10.13
CA TYR A 55 -19.10 8.38 -9.76
C TYR A 55 -19.97 9.04 -10.83
N TYR A 56 -20.63 10.14 -10.47
CA TYR A 56 -21.44 10.96 -11.38
C TYR A 56 -20.65 11.41 -12.63
N ASP A 57 -21.35 11.82 -13.68
CA ASP A 57 -20.73 12.29 -14.92
C ASP A 57 -19.75 13.45 -14.66
N THR A 58 -18.46 13.17 -14.82
CA THR A 58 -17.41 14.19 -14.87
C THR A 58 -16.64 14.11 -16.19
N ASP A 59 -16.12 15.23 -16.69
CA ASP A 59 -15.39 15.29 -17.96
C ASP A 59 -14.09 14.48 -17.92
N LYS A 60 -13.34 14.53 -16.81
CA LYS A 60 -12.10 13.77 -16.64
C LYS A 60 -11.83 13.43 -15.18
N GLN A 61 -11.21 12.27 -14.94
CA GLN A 61 -10.79 11.84 -13.62
C GLN A 61 -9.26 11.73 -13.54
N PHE A 62 -8.74 11.99 -12.36
CA PHE A 62 -7.31 11.96 -12.04
C PHE A 62 -7.07 11.25 -10.73
N GLU A 63 -5.83 10.78 -10.56
CA GLU A 63 -5.33 10.24 -9.32
C GLU A 63 -3.94 10.82 -9.03
N VAL A 64 -3.69 11.06 -7.74
CA VAL A 64 -2.38 11.36 -7.17
C VAL A 64 -2.24 10.60 -5.87
N HIS A 65 -1.02 10.20 -5.50
CA HIS A 65 -0.80 9.42 -4.28
C HIS A 65 0.49 9.77 -3.55
N LYS A 66 0.46 9.59 -2.24
CA LYS A 66 1.62 9.70 -1.35
C LYS A 66 2.09 8.31 -0.96
N VAL A 67 3.32 7.96 -1.31
CA VAL A 67 3.92 6.67 -0.95
C VAL A 67 4.56 6.75 0.44
N TYR A 68 4.14 5.88 1.35
CA TYR A 68 4.79 5.70 2.65
C TYR A 68 6.00 4.78 2.57
N GLY A 69 5.92 3.79 1.70
CA GLY A 69 6.99 2.86 1.45
C GLY A 69 6.56 1.65 0.64
N THR A 70 7.48 0.73 0.46
CA THR A 70 7.31 -0.48 -0.34
C THR A 70 7.85 -1.71 0.37
N SER A 71 7.42 -2.88 -0.08
CA SER A 71 8.05 -4.16 0.24
C SER A 71 8.06 -5.05 -1.00
N ASN A 72 9.10 -5.85 -1.18
CA ASN A 72 9.13 -6.88 -2.21
C ASN A 72 9.21 -8.26 -1.56
N VAL A 73 8.21 -9.10 -1.84
CA VAL A 73 8.16 -10.49 -1.37
C VAL A 73 7.90 -11.37 -2.58
N ASN A 74 8.84 -12.26 -2.87
CA ASN A 74 8.75 -13.22 -3.99
C ASN A 74 8.42 -12.57 -5.35
N GLY A 75 8.98 -11.38 -5.63
CA GLY A 75 8.75 -10.66 -6.88
C GLY A 75 7.49 -9.79 -6.90
N VAL A 76 6.67 -9.84 -5.86
CA VAL A 76 5.49 -8.97 -5.69
C VAL A 76 5.88 -7.74 -4.89
N ILE A 77 5.71 -6.57 -5.50
CA ILE A 77 5.95 -5.28 -4.86
C ILE A 77 4.62 -4.81 -4.27
N SER A 78 4.56 -4.65 -2.95
CA SER A 78 3.47 -3.93 -2.29
C SER A 78 3.87 -2.47 -2.10
N VAL A 79 3.03 -1.55 -2.54
CA VAL A 79 3.16 -0.11 -2.31
C VAL A 79 2.10 0.29 -1.28
N TYR A 80 2.55 0.89 -0.18
CA TYR A 80 1.68 1.37 0.90
C TYR A 80 1.53 2.88 0.75
N MET A 81 0.31 3.36 0.48
CA MET A 81 0.11 4.74 0.05
C MET A 81 -1.18 5.36 0.57
N TRP A 82 -1.28 6.68 0.43
CA TRP A 82 -2.53 7.42 0.50
C TRP A 82 -2.90 7.88 -0.90
N SER A 83 -4.07 7.46 -1.39
CA SER A 83 -4.57 7.82 -2.72
C SER A 83 -5.56 8.99 -2.62
N TYR A 84 -5.49 9.90 -3.59
CA TYR A 84 -6.49 10.92 -3.82
C TYR A 84 -6.98 10.83 -5.27
N TYR A 85 -8.21 10.36 -5.41
CA TYR A 85 -8.91 10.26 -6.68
C TYR A 85 -9.98 11.35 -6.77
N GLY A 86 -10.06 12.03 -7.91
CA GLY A 86 -10.98 13.13 -8.13
C GLY A 86 -11.48 13.22 -9.57
N GLY A 87 -12.74 13.64 -9.74
CA GLY A 87 -13.39 13.91 -11.01
C GLY A 87 -13.65 15.40 -11.17
N PHE A 88 -13.40 15.91 -12.38
CA PHE A 88 -13.38 17.34 -12.67
C PHE A 88 -14.11 17.64 -13.97
N ASN A 89 -14.71 18.83 -14.03
CA ASN A 89 -15.39 19.35 -15.21
C ASN A 89 -14.69 20.62 -15.68
N LYS A 90 -14.59 20.82 -17.00
CA LYS A 90 -14.05 22.07 -17.55
C LYS A 90 -14.87 23.28 -17.08
N SER A 91 -16.16 23.11 -16.84
CA SER A 91 -17.08 24.16 -16.35
C SER A 91 -16.83 24.60 -14.91
N THR A 92 -16.30 23.73 -14.05
CA THR A 92 -16.02 24.00 -12.63
C THR A 92 -14.53 24.16 -12.32
N GLY A 93 -13.67 23.94 -13.32
CA GLY A 93 -12.23 24.16 -13.22
C GLY A 93 -11.58 23.22 -12.20
N LEU A 94 -11.00 23.79 -11.15
CA LEU A 94 -10.24 23.03 -10.12
C LEU A 94 -11.14 22.43 -9.03
N GLU A 95 -12.45 22.68 -9.07
CA GLU A 95 -13.36 22.14 -8.07
C GLU A 95 -13.60 20.65 -8.32
N ASN A 96 -13.15 19.81 -7.38
CA ASN A 96 -13.41 18.38 -7.41
C ASN A 96 -14.91 18.10 -7.23
N GLN A 97 -15.52 17.45 -8.22
CA GLN A 97 -16.95 17.17 -8.27
C GLN A 97 -17.31 15.81 -7.66
N SER A 98 -16.35 14.88 -7.63
CA SER A 98 -16.57 13.52 -7.16
C SER A 98 -15.26 12.81 -6.86
N GLY A 99 -15.25 11.94 -5.86
CA GLY A 99 -14.09 11.07 -5.64
C GLY A 99 -13.95 10.70 -4.18
N HIS A 100 -12.75 10.32 -3.80
CA HIS A 100 -12.43 9.88 -2.45
C HIS A 100 -10.94 10.05 -2.17
N SER A 101 -10.61 10.04 -0.88
CA SER A 101 -9.22 10.02 -0.44
C SER A 101 -9.07 9.11 0.76
N LEU A 102 -8.26 8.07 0.61
CA LEU A 102 -8.16 6.97 1.56
C LEU A 102 -6.79 6.26 1.46
N PRO A 103 -6.36 5.54 2.51
CA PRO A 103 -5.15 4.74 2.44
C PRO A 103 -5.40 3.47 1.61
N ALA A 104 -4.42 3.05 0.83
CA ALA A 104 -4.51 1.87 -0.02
C ALA A 104 -3.20 1.07 -0.02
N VAL A 105 -3.32 -0.23 -0.28
CA VAL A 105 -2.19 -1.07 -0.68
C VAL A 105 -2.43 -1.53 -2.11
N ILE A 106 -1.48 -1.25 -2.99
CA ILE A 106 -1.49 -1.78 -4.35
C ILE A 106 -0.32 -2.75 -4.53
N ARG A 107 -0.60 -3.90 -5.12
CA ARG A 107 0.40 -4.94 -5.38
C ARG A 107 0.68 -5.04 -6.87
N LEU A 108 1.96 -4.95 -7.19
CA LEU A 108 2.48 -4.96 -8.55
C LEU A 108 3.35 -6.20 -8.74
N GLU A 109 3.24 -6.81 -9.92
CA GLU A 109 4.16 -7.81 -10.41
C GLU A 109 4.88 -7.27 -11.65
N LYS A 110 6.20 -7.46 -11.71
CA LYS A 110 6.98 -7.08 -12.89
C LYS A 110 6.76 -8.11 -14.00
N LYS A 111 6.28 -7.64 -15.16
CA LYS A 111 6.26 -8.36 -16.44
C LYS A 111 7.50 -7.98 -17.26
N VAL A 112 7.62 -8.57 -18.46
CA VAL A 112 8.79 -8.37 -19.34
C VAL A 112 9.01 -6.89 -19.64
N ASP A 113 7.94 -6.19 -20.02
CA ASP A 113 8.00 -4.80 -20.50
C ASP A 113 7.30 -3.79 -19.58
N THR A 114 6.53 -4.26 -18.57
CA THR A 114 5.82 -3.36 -17.67
C THR A 114 5.47 -3.95 -16.31
N TYR A 115 4.75 -3.23 -15.45
CA TYR A 115 4.13 -3.72 -14.23
C TYR A 115 2.64 -4.02 -14.44
N SER A 116 2.16 -5.10 -13.83
CA SER A 116 0.72 -5.38 -13.73
C SER A 116 0.25 -5.24 -12.29
N VAL A 117 -0.88 -4.57 -12.09
CA VAL A 117 -1.59 -4.59 -10.81
C VAL A 117 -2.25 -5.95 -10.63
N ILE A 118 -1.87 -6.66 -9.57
CA ILE A 118 -2.45 -7.97 -9.23
C ILE A 118 -3.43 -7.90 -8.06
N GLU A 119 -3.38 -6.82 -7.27
CA GLU A 119 -4.28 -6.60 -6.14
C GLU A 119 -4.33 -5.12 -5.76
N TYR A 120 -5.51 -4.66 -5.36
CA TYR A 120 -5.73 -3.33 -4.80
C TYR A 120 -6.64 -3.45 -3.59
N ILE A 121 -6.15 -3.02 -2.44
CA ILE A 121 -6.76 -3.23 -1.12
C ILE A 121 -7.04 -1.86 -0.50
N GLU A 122 -8.25 -1.69 0.01
CA GLU A 122 -8.72 -0.51 0.75
C GLU A 122 -9.18 -0.95 2.15
N PRO A 123 -9.16 -0.06 3.15
CA PRO A 123 -9.76 -0.35 4.44
C PRO A 123 -11.29 -0.45 4.30
N GLU A 124 -11.88 -1.36 5.06
CA GLU A 124 -13.32 -1.38 5.29
C GLU A 124 -13.82 -0.07 5.94
N ASP A 125 -15.09 0.27 5.72
CA ASP A 125 -15.69 1.49 6.28
C ASP A 125 -16.12 1.36 7.76
N GLY A 126 -16.42 2.51 8.36
CA GLY A 126 -17.09 2.59 9.67
C GLY A 126 -16.29 1.98 10.81
N SER A 127 -16.94 1.17 11.66
CA SER A 127 -16.31 0.57 12.84
C SER A 127 -15.17 -0.40 12.51
N LEU A 128 -15.09 -0.88 11.26
CA LEU A 128 -14.08 -1.84 10.82
C LEU A 128 -12.81 -1.17 10.30
N TYR A 129 -12.86 0.12 9.95
CA TYR A 129 -11.75 0.90 9.37
C TYR A 129 -10.42 0.75 10.09
N GLN A 130 -10.41 0.94 11.41
CA GLN A 130 -9.16 0.86 12.17
C GLN A 130 -8.59 -0.56 12.21
N SER A 131 -9.45 -1.58 12.14
CA SER A 131 -9.03 -2.97 12.18
C SER A 131 -8.54 -3.46 10.82
N SER A 132 -9.21 -3.08 9.73
CA SER A 132 -8.83 -3.39 8.35
C SER A 132 -7.52 -2.69 7.98
N LEU A 133 -7.36 -1.40 8.31
CA LEU A 133 -6.11 -0.64 8.09
C LEU A 133 -4.90 -1.31 8.74
N LYS A 134 -5.04 -1.79 9.99
CA LYS A 134 -3.96 -2.50 10.71
C LYS A 134 -3.62 -3.87 10.10
N LYS A 135 -4.56 -4.52 9.43
CA LYS A 135 -4.32 -5.81 8.75
C LYS A 135 -3.55 -5.63 7.45
N MET A 136 -3.85 -4.56 6.70
CA MET A 136 -3.25 -4.32 5.38
C MET A 136 -1.90 -3.60 5.43
N PHE A 137 -1.64 -2.76 6.44
CA PHE A 137 -0.40 -1.97 6.53
C PHE A 137 0.60 -2.53 7.56
N PRO A 138 1.91 -2.44 7.28
CA PRO A 138 2.95 -2.51 8.30
C PRO A 138 2.70 -1.47 9.40
N LYS A 139 2.91 -1.87 10.66
CA LYS A 139 2.61 -1.05 11.86
C LYS A 139 3.16 0.38 11.80
N LYS A 140 4.33 0.58 11.17
CA LYS A 140 4.93 1.91 11.04
C LYS A 140 4.15 2.83 10.08
N TYR A 141 3.57 2.29 9.01
CA TYR A 141 2.78 3.05 8.04
C TYR A 141 1.33 3.26 8.49
N VAL A 142 0.77 2.39 9.34
CA VAL A 142 -0.56 2.61 9.95
C VAL A 142 -0.62 3.98 10.63
N LYS A 143 0.42 4.35 11.37
CA LYS A 143 0.47 5.65 12.07
C LYS A 143 0.48 6.82 11.08
N LEU A 144 1.22 6.69 9.98
CA LEU A 144 1.28 7.73 8.95
C LEU A 144 -0.07 7.90 8.25
N ALA A 145 -0.71 6.78 7.87
CA ALA A 145 -2.06 6.80 7.29
C ALA A 145 -3.08 7.44 8.24
N GLN A 146 -3.01 7.15 9.54
CA GLN A 146 -3.90 7.79 10.52
C GLN A 146 -3.67 9.31 10.62
N GLN A 147 -2.42 9.77 10.47
CA GLN A 147 -2.08 11.20 10.53
C GLN A 147 -2.49 11.97 9.27
N ASP A 148 -2.45 11.33 8.10
CA ASP A 148 -2.86 11.93 6.83
C ASP A 148 -4.38 11.92 6.62
N SER A 149 -5.13 11.23 7.48
CA SER A 149 -6.60 11.25 7.46
C SER A 149 -7.11 12.68 7.62
N GLY A 150 -7.73 13.21 6.56
CA GLY A 150 -8.19 14.61 6.49
C GLY A 150 -7.08 15.65 6.24
N ASN A 151 -5.83 15.23 6.04
CA ASN A 151 -4.69 16.11 5.76
C ASN A 151 -4.03 15.77 4.42
N ILE A 152 -4.71 16.16 3.34
CA ILE A 152 -4.30 15.85 1.96
C ILE A 152 -3.74 17.08 1.21
N LYS A 153 -3.27 18.11 1.92
CA LYS A 153 -2.92 19.41 1.30
C LYS A 153 -1.89 19.30 0.18
N ASP A 154 -0.88 18.45 0.34
CA ASP A 154 0.15 18.30 -0.69
C ASP A 154 -0.36 17.50 -1.89
N LEU A 155 -1.20 16.48 -1.66
CA LEU A 155 -1.91 15.78 -2.73
C LEU A 155 -2.88 16.71 -3.47
N GLN A 156 -3.57 17.61 -2.76
CA GLN A 156 -4.44 18.59 -3.41
C GLN A 156 -3.63 19.51 -4.33
N LYS A 157 -2.43 19.95 -3.94
CA LYS A 157 -1.58 20.76 -4.82
C LYS A 157 -1.14 20.01 -6.07
N GLU A 158 -0.77 18.73 -5.92
CA GLU A 158 -0.38 17.88 -7.05
C GLU A 158 -1.56 17.63 -7.99
N MET A 159 -2.75 17.36 -7.42
CA MET A 159 -3.99 17.24 -8.16
C MET A 159 -4.29 18.52 -8.95
N ASP A 160 -4.22 19.68 -8.29
CA ASP A 160 -4.44 20.98 -8.93
C ASP A 160 -3.47 21.21 -10.09
N GLN A 161 -2.22 20.74 -10.00
CA GLN A 161 -1.26 20.82 -11.11
C GLN A 161 -1.69 19.97 -12.30
N LYS A 162 -2.07 18.70 -12.08
CA LYS A 162 -2.57 17.81 -13.15
C LYS A 162 -3.84 18.36 -13.81
N VAL A 163 -4.77 18.88 -13.01
CA VAL A 163 -6.02 19.45 -13.52
C VAL A 163 -5.77 20.74 -14.29
N LYS A 164 -4.91 21.65 -13.81
CA LYS A 164 -4.54 22.87 -14.55
C LYS A 164 -3.96 22.56 -15.92
N GLN A 165 -3.03 21.60 -15.98
CA GLN A 165 -2.44 21.18 -17.25
C GLN A 165 -3.53 20.71 -18.23
N TRP A 166 -4.48 19.90 -17.78
CA TRP A 166 -5.59 19.46 -18.62
C TRP A 166 -6.56 20.57 -19.02
N LEU A 167 -6.80 21.56 -18.16
CA LEU A 167 -7.65 22.71 -18.49
C LEU A 167 -7.01 23.61 -19.56
N GLU A 168 -5.67 23.62 -19.64
CA GLU A 168 -4.90 24.35 -20.64
C GLU A 168 -4.77 23.57 -21.98
N GLU A 169 -5.08 22.26 -21.98
CA GLU A 169 -5.19 21.45 -23.20
C GLU A 169 -6.50 21.79 -23.94
N GLU A 170 -6.38 22.53 -25.06
CA GLU A 170 -7.50 22.90 -25.96
C GLU A 170 -8.18 21.68 -26.61
#